data_AF-A0A9D8LAE3-F1
#
_entry.id   AF-A0A9D8LAE3-F1
#
_cell.length_a   1.000
_cell.length_b   1.000
_cell.length_c   1.000
_cell.angle_alpha   90.00
_cell.angle_beta   90.00
_cell.angle_gamma   90.00
#
_symmetry.space_group_name_H-M   'P 1'
#
loop_
_entity.id
_entity.type
_entity.pdbx_description
1 polymer ?
#
loop_
_entity_poly.entity_id
_entity_poly.type
_entity_poly.pdbx_seq_one_letter_code
_entity_poly.pdbx_strand_id
1 'polypeptide(L)'
;MKILGLVVVVLAGAVAGAVAAFALIQSPIGPNWDQAQLRQLIVDEIAAATAGPQYRPEELGPMVEQYLLANPDVLQRVSDALATKRQAEQAAKTKTLIAENRDRIFSDTGAAVVGNPLGDVTLVEMYDYNCAYCRTAMPDLVALVDEDPNLRLVLRQFPILSQGSVDAAKVGVLVVLIATEN
;
A
#
# COMPACT_ATOMS: atom_id res chain seq x y z
N MET A 1 -102.46 14.53 15.62
CA MET A 1 -101.52 13.94 16.60
C MET A 1 -100.70 12.74 16.10
N LYS A 2 -101.07 12.04 15.00
CA LYS A 2 -100.32 10.85 14.52
C LYS A 2 -99.02 11.14 13.73
N ILE A 3 -98.84 12.36 13.22
CA ILE A 3 -97.71 12.71 12.34
C ILE A 3 -96.44 13.06 13.14
N LEU A 4 -96.59 13.62 14.35
CA LEU A 4 -95.46 14.05 15.19
C LEU A 4 -94.65 12.87 15.76
N GLY A 5 -95.30 11.74 16.10
CA GLY A 5 -94.63 10.55 16.63
C GLY A 5 -93.80 9.80 15.58
N LEU A 6 -94.25 9.79 14.32
CA LEU A 6 -93.54 9.09 13.24
C LEU A 6 -92.24 9.82 12.86
N VAL A 7 -92.24 11.15 12.88
CA VAL A 7 -91.06 11.97 12.57
C VAL A 7 -89.96 11.80 13.62
N VAL A 8 -90.31 11.71 14.92
CA VAL A 8 -89.33 11.50 16.00
C VAL A 8 -88.70 10.10 15.94
N VAL A 9 -89.46 9.07 15.59
CA VAL A 9 -88.94 7.69 15.45
C VAL A 9 -88.02 7.56 14.24
N VAL A 10 -88.36 8.20 13.11
CA VAL A 10 -87.52 8.18 11.90
C VAL A 10 -86.20 8.94 12.10
N LEU A 11 -86.24 10.09 12.77
CA LEU A 11 -85.02 10.86 13.09
C LEU A 11 -84.11 10.12 14.06
N ALA A 12 -84.66 9.49 15.12
CA ALA A 12 -83.86 8.71 16.07
C ALA A 12 -83.23 7.47 15.40
N GLY A 13 -83.95 6.79 14.51
CA GLY A 13 -83.44 5.66 13.74
C GLY A 13 -82.32 6.05 12.76
N ALA A 14 -82.45 7.20 12.09
CA ALA A 14 -81.44 7.70 11.17
C ALA A 14 -80.12 8.08 11.88
N VAL A 15 -80.21 8.69 13.07
CA VAL A 15 -79.02 9.05 13.85
C VAL A 15 -78.33 7.81 14.42
N ALA A 16 -79.07 6.82 14.93
CA ALA A 16 -78.48 5.57 15.43
C ALA A 16 -77.80 4.75 14.32
N GLY A 17 -78.40 4.70 13.12
CA GLY A 17 -77.83 4.03 11.96
C GLY A 17 -76.54 4.68 11.46
N ALA A 18 -76.49 6.02 11.46
CA ALA A 18 -75.29 6.77 11.05
C ALA A 18 -74.12 6.58 12.03
N VAL A 19 -74.39 6.54 13.34
CA VAL A 19 -73.35 6.32 14.37
C VAL A 19 -72.79 4.89 14.30
N ALA A 20 -73.64 3.88 14.08
CA ALA A 20 -73.21 2.50 13.92
C ALA A 20 -72.39 2.29 12.62
N ALA A 21 -72.79 2.91 11.52
CA ALA A 21 -72.04 2.86 10.26
C ALA A 21 -70.67 3.56 10.38
N PHE A 22 -70.60 4.70 11.07
CA PHE A 22 -69.34 5.42 11.30
C PHE A 22 -68.37 4.63 12.20
N ALA A 23 -68.88 3.93 13.22
CA ALA A 23 -68.08 3.07 14.08
C ALA A 23 -67.51 1.82 13.36
N LEU A 24 -68.24 1.28 12.38
CA LEU A 24 -67.74 0.16 11.56
C LEU A 24 -66.68 0.62 10.54
N ILE A 25 -66.79 1.83 10.00
CA ILE A 25 -65.82 2.40 9.05
C ILE A 25 -64.51 2.82 9.74
N GLN A 26 -64.55 3.12 11.04
CA GLN A 26 -63.36 3.48 11.84
C GLN A 26 -62.69 2.29 12.55
N SER A 27 -63.20 1.07 12.35
CA SER A 27 -62.47 -0.11 12.78
C SER A 27 -61.23 -0.29 11.88
N PRO A 28 -60.01 -0.38 12.41
CA PRO A 28 -58.83 -0.57 11.59
C PRO A 28 -58.91 -1.96 10.95
N ILE A 29 -59.24 -1.99 9.66
CA ILE A 29 -59.24 -3.20 8.84
C ILE A 29 -57.76 -3.49 8.47
N GLY A 30 -57.00 -3.99 9.42
CA GLY A 30 -55.59 -4.36 9.24
C GLY A 30 -54.92 -4.70 10.56
N PRO A 31 -53.83 -5.50 10.55
CA PRO A 31 -53.03 -5.71 11.75
C PRO A 31 -52.56 -4.34 12.28
N ASN A 32 -52.56 -4.17 13.60
CA ASN A 32 -52.07 -2.97 14.28
C ASN A 32 -50.54 -2.95 14.25
N TRP A 33 -49.97 -2.80 13.06
CA TRP A 33 -48.54 -2.76 12.88
C TRP A 33 -47.93 -1.59 13.66
N ASP A 34 -47.08 -1.92 14.63
CA ASP A 34 -46.25 -0.92 15.30
C ASP A 34 -45.27 -0.33 14.27
N GLN A 35 -45.12 0.99 14.28
CA GLN A 35 -44.17 1.70 13.42
C GLN A 35 -42.73 1.22 13.67
N ALA A 36 -42.42 0.74 14.88
CA ALA A 36 -41.12 0.14 15.18
C ALA A 36 -40.94 -1.22 14.48
N GLN A 37 -41.98 -2.05 14.44
CA GLN A 37 -41.95 -3.34 13.74
C GLN A 37 -41.84 -3.18 12.23
N LEU A 38 -42.59 -2.23 11.65
CA LEU A 38 -42.50 -1.89 10.23
C LEU A 38 -41.11 -1.39 9.84
N ARG A 39 -40.51 -0.53 10.67
CA ARG A 39 -39.14 -0.06 10.45
C ARG A 39 -38.12 -1.20 10.49
N GLN A 40 -38.25 -2.11 11.45
CA GLN A 40 -37.31 -3.21 11.57
C GLN A 40 -37.35 -4.14 10.36
N LEU A 41 -38.55 -4.51 9.89
CA LEU A 41 -38.71 -5.35 8.70
C LEU A 41 -38.14 -4.69 7.44
N ILE A 42 -38.33 -3.38 7.29
CA ILE A 42 -37.77 -2.62 6.17
C ILE A 42 -36.23 -2.58 6.26
N VAL A 43 -35.67 -2.37 7.46
CA VAL A 43 -34.22 -2.37 7.68
C VAL A 43 -33.60 -3.73 7.40
N ASP A 44 -34.24 -4.82 7.82
CA ASP A 44 -33.75 -6.18 7.61
C ASP A 44 -33.79 -6.56 6.12
N GLU A 45 -34.84 -6.17 5.39
CA GLU A 45 -34.95 -6.40 3.94
C GLU A 45 -33.92 -5.57 3.16
N ILE A 46 -33.70 -4.30 3.54
CA ILE A 46 -32.67 -3.45 2.94
C ILE A 46 -31.27 -3.99 3.26
N ALA A 47 -31.03 -4.47 4.48
CA ALA A 47 -29.75 -5.07 4.87
C ALA A 47 -29.47 -6.35 4.07
N ALA A 48 -30.48 -7.21 3.88
CA ALA A 48 -30.36 -8.40 3.03
C ALA A 48 -30.15 -8.05 1.55
N ALA A 49 -30.81 -7.02 1.04
CA ALA A 49 -30.67 -6.56 -0.35
C ALA A 49 -29.34 -5.83 -0.64
N THR A 50 -28.72 -5.23 0.40
CA THR A 50 -27.44 -4.51 0.29
C THR A 50 -26.24 -5.33 0.71
N ALA A 51 -26.46 -6.50 1.33
CA ALA A 51 -25.43 -7.48 1.57
C ALA A 51 -24.99 -8.07 0.21
N GLY A 52 -23.95 -7.49 -0.37
CA GLY A 52 -23.25 -8.10 -1.50
C GLY A 52 -22.80 -9.54 -1.19
N PRO A 53 -22.37 -10.30 -2.20
CA PRO A 53 -22.03 -11.70 -2.04
C PRO A 53 -21.06 -11.91 -0.86
N GLN A 54 -21.49 -12.67 0.14
CA GLN A 54 -20.67 -13.05 1.27
C GLN A 54 -19.84 -14.25 0.86
N TYR A 55 -18.64 -13.98 0.36
CA TYR A 55 -17.74 -15.03 -0.07
C TYR A 55 -17.06 -15.69 1.13
N ARG A 56 -17.25 -17.00 1.26
CA ARG A 56 -16.56 -17.79 2.28
C ARG A 56 -15.13 -18.11 1.85
N PRO A 57 -14.15 -18.16 2.78
CA PRO A 57 -12.77 -18.53 2.44
C PRO A 57 -12.66 -19.88 1.71
N GLU A 58 -13.52 -20.84 2.06
CA GLU A 58 -13.57 -22.17 1.43
C GLU A 58 -13.98 -22.14 -0.04
N GLU A 59 -14.72 -21.11 -0.46
CA GLU A 59 -15.20 -20.91 -1.83
C GLU A 59 -14.27 -19.99 -2.63
N LEU A 60 -13.66 -19.01 -1.97
CA LEU A 60 -12.73 -18.05 -2.59
C LEU A 60 -11.40 -18.66 -2.98
N GLY A 61 -10.82 -19.52 -2.13
CA GLY A 61 -9.50 -20.11 -2.37
C GLY A 61 -9.37 -20.74 -3.76
N PRO A 62 -10.25 -21.70 -4.11
CA PRO A 62 -10.24 -22.33 -5.44
C PRO A 62 -10.48 -21.35 -6.59
N MET A 63 -11.34 -20.34 -6.40
CA MET A 63 -11.61 -19.33 -7.43
C MET A 63 -10.38 -18.44 -7.71
N VAL A 64 -9.69 -18.01 -6.65
CA VAL A 64 -8.46 -17.21 -6.75
C VAL A 64 -7.34 -18.04 -7.38
N GLU A 65 -7.17 -19.29 -6.95
CA GLU A 65 -6.18 -20.21 -7.54
C GLU A 65 -6.44 -20.42 -9.03
N GLN A 66 -7.68 -20.74 -9.41
CA GLN A 66 -8.05 -20.91 -10.81
C GLN A 66 -7.81 -19.63 -11.63
N TYR A 67 -8.13 -18.46 -11.08
CA TYR A 67 -7.89 -17.19 -11.74
C TYR A 67 -6.38 -16.93 -11.95
N LEU A 68 -5.56 -17.16 -10.93
CA LEU A 68 -4.11 -16.96 -11.02
C LEU A 68 -3.46 -17.95 -12.01
N LEU A 69 -3.92 -19.21 -12.05
CA LEU A 69 -3.45 -20.20 -13.02
C LEU A 69 -3.89 -19.87 -14.46
N ALA A 70 -5.09 -19.32 -14.63
CA ALA A 70 -5.58 -18.86 -15.93
C ALA A 70 -4.91 -17.54 -16.39
N ASN A 71 -4.35 -16.76 -15.46
CA ASN A 71 -3.76 -15.43 -15.70
C ASN A 71 -2.40 -15.27 -14.98
N PRO A 72 -1.36 -16.06 -15.35
CA PRO A 72 -0.07 -16.03 -14.66
C PRO A 72 0.66 -14.68 -14.79
N ASP A 73 0.33 -13.90 -15.82
CA ASP A 73 0.84 -12.53 -16.04
C ASP A 73 0.47 -11.57 -14.90
N VAL A 74 -0.59 -11.86 -14.13
CA VAL A 74 -1.00 -11.05 -12.98
C VAL A 74 0.13 -10.94 -11.96
N LEU A 75 0.87 -12.04 -11.71
CA LEU A 75 1.98 -12.03 -10.77
C LEU A 75 3.13 -11.13 -11.24
N GLN A 76 3.40 -11.12 -12.54
CA GLN A 76 4.39 -10.24 -13.14
C GLN A 76 3.93 -8.78 -13.04
N ARG A 77 2.69 -8.46 -13.43
CA ARG A 77 2.14 -7.10 -13.35
C ARG A 77 2.11 -6.56 -11.92
N VAL A 78 1.77 -7.40 -10.94
CA VAL A 78 1.82 -7.03 -9.52
C VAL A 78 3.26 -6.76 -9.08
N SER A 79 4.21 -7.59 -9.50
CA SER A 79 5.64 -7.39 -9.21
C SER A 79 6.16 -6.09 -9.81
N ASP A 80 5.82 -5.81 -11.07
CA ASP A 80 6.23 -4.59 -11.79
C ASP A 80 5.59 -3.34 -11.16
N ALA A 81 4.30 -3.40 -10.83
CA ALA A 81 3.61 -2.31 -10.16
C ALA A 81 4.20 -2.03 -8.77
N LEU A 82 4.54 -3.08 -8.01
CA LEU A 82 5.20 -2.95 -6.72
C LEU A 82 6.61 -2.39 -6.86
N ALA A 83 7.38 -2.86 -7.84
CA ALA A 83 8.73 -2.36 -8.12
C ALA A 83 8.70 -0.87 -8.47
N THR A 84 7.78 -0.46 -9.35
CA THR A 84 7.58 0.94 -9.74
C THR A 84 7.22 1.81 -8.53
N LYS A 85 6.26 1.36 -7.71
CA LYS A 85 5.88 2.07 -6.47
C LYS A 85 7.06 2.22 -5.51
N ARG A 86 7.78 1.11 -5.28
CA ARG A 86 8.94 1.08 -4.37
C ARG A 86 10.08 1.96 -4.86
N GLN A 87 10.39 1.97 -6.15
CA GLN A 87 11.45 2.82 -6.71
C GLN A 87 11.23 4.31 -6.38
N ALA A 88 10.00 4.80 -6.50
CA ALA A 88 9.67 6.18 -6.17
C ALA A 88 9.86 6.49 -4.68
N GLU A 89 9.44 5.58 -3.79
CA GLU A 89 9.62 5.71 -2.34
C GLU A 89 11.11 5.58 -1.94
N GLN A 90 11.85 4.68 -2.58
CA GLN A 90 13.26 4.42 -2.30
C GLN A 90 14.15 5.58 -2.71
N ALA A 91 13.89 6.26 -3.82
CA ALA A 91 14.74 7.37 -4.27
C ALA A 91 14.84 8.49 -3.23
N ALA A 92 13.71 8.90 -2.65
CA ALA A 92 13.66 9.91 -1.59
C ALA A 92 14.40 9.41 -0.33
N LYS A 93 14.16 8.17 0.07
CA LYS A 93 14.82 7.56 1.24
C LYS A 93 16.33 7.44 1.04
N THR A 94 16.79 7.01 -0.13
CA THR A 94 18.21 6.89 -0.47
C THR A 94 18.90 8.25 -0.41
N LYS A 95 18.27 9.31 -0.93
CA LYS A 95 18.82 10.66 -0.83
C LYS A 95 19.02 11.10 0.61
N THR A 96 18.04 10.83 1.48
CA THR A 96 18.15 11.10 2.92
C THR A 96 19.28 10.29 3.56
N LEU A 97 19.34 8.98 3.30
CA LEU A 97 20.38 8.11 3.86
C LEU A 97 21.80 8.50 3.42
N ILE A 98 21.97 8.91 2.16
CA ILE A 98 23.26 9.43 1.66
C ILE A 98 23.64 10.72 2.36
N ALA A 99 22.68 11.64 2.56
CA ALA A 99 22.93 12.89 3.27
C ALA A 99 23.32 12.64 4.74
N GLU A 100 22.62 11.74 5.42
CA GLU A 100 22.88 11.37 6.82
C GLU A 100 24.22 10.63 7.01
N ASN A 101 24.71 9.94 5.98
CA ASN A 101 25.94 9.15 6.04
C ASN A 101 27.06 9.73 5.17
N ARG A 102 26.97 11.02 4.81
CA ARG A 102 27.87 11.67 3.85
C ARG A 102 29.33 11.41 4.16
N ASP A 103 29.77 11.67 5.39
CA ASP A 103 31.19 11.55 5.75
C ASP A 103 31.68 10.09 5.66
N ARG A 104 30.82 9.14 6.03
CA ARG A 104 31.12 7.70 5.95
C ARG A 104 31.23 7.18 4.52
N ILE A 105 30.54 7.84 3.59
CA ILE A 105 30.49 7.50 2.17
C ILE A 105 31.65 8.18 1.42
N PHE A 106 31.95 9.45 1.71
CA PHE A 106 32.80 10.28 0.85
C PHE A 106 34.17 10.69 1.44
N SER A 107 34.40 10.62 2.75
CA SER A 107 35.57 11.25 3.40
C SER A 107 36.25 10.43 4.51
N ASP A 108 35.94 9.16 4.66
CA ASP A 108 36.47 8.34 5.76
C ASP A 108 37.95 7.94 5.55
N THR A 109 38.71 7.85 6.65
CA THR A 109 40.18 7.67 6.69
C THR A 109 40.69 6.35 6.10
N GLY A 110 39.80 5.41 5.78
CA GLY A 110 40.15 4.12 5.16
C GLY A 110 39.78 3.98 3.67
N ALA A 111 39.36 5.05 3.00
CA ALA A 111 39.01 5.03 1.57
C ALA A 111 40.15 5.61 0.72
N ALA A 112 40.50 4.93 -0.38
CA ALA A 112 41.49 5.45 -1.32
C ALA A 112 40.83 6.47 -2.27
N VAL A 113 41.50 7.58 -2.53
CA VAL A 113 41.05 8.57 -3.53
C VAL A 113 41.98 8.47 -4.75
N VAL A 114 41.37 8.28 -5.92
CA VAL A 114 42.04 8.15 -7.23
C VAL A 114 41.50 9.24 -8.15
N GLY A 115 42.33 9.73 -9.08
CA GLY A 115 41.98 10.86 -9.94
C GLY A 115 42.20 12.20 -9.24
N ASN A 116 41.29 13.15 -9.44
CA ASN A 116 41.38 14.49 -8.88
C ASN A 116 40.72 14.56 -7.49
N PRO A 117 41.47 14.77 -6.38
CA PRO A 117 40.89 14.86 -5.04
C PRO A 117 39.95 16.05 -4.84
N LEU A 118 40.03 17.06 -5.71
CA LEU A 118 39.19 18.26 -5.74
C LEU A 118 38.23 18.26 -6.94
N GLY A 119 37.95 17.08 -7.50
CA GLY A 119 37.04 16.91 -8.61
C GLY A 119 35.64 17.48 -8.37
N ASP A 120 34.98 17.91 -9.45
CA ASP A 120 33.63 18.49 -9.40
C ASP A 120 32.54 17.41 -9.31
N VAL A 121 32.84 16.21 -9.80
CA VAL A 121 32.02 15.00 -9.66
C VAL A 121 32.77 13.98 -8.80
N THR A 122 32.06 13.38 -7.84
CA THR A 122 32.59 12.27 -7.03
C THR A 122 31.83 10.97 -7.32
N LEU A 123 32.58 9.95 -7.75
CA LEU A 123 32.09 8.57 -7.85
C LEU A 123 32.62 7.77 -6.66
N VAL A 124 31.75 7.04 -5.95
CA VAL A 124 32.14 6.13 -4.88
C VAL A 124 31.91 4.70 -5.32
N GLU A 125 32.98 3.93 -5.44
CA GLU A 125 32.92 2.50 -5.73
C GLU A 125 33.01 1.72 -4.42
N MET A 126 31.93 1.02 -4.06
CA MET A 126 31.95 0.02 -3.00
C MET A 126 32.30 -1.35 -3.59
N TYR A 127 33.47 -1.88 -3.25
CA TYR A 127 34.00 -3.10 -3.89
C TYR A 127 34.45 -4.16 -2.89
N ASP A 128 34.49 -5.41 -3.37
CA ASP A 128 34.99 -6.58 -2.65
C ASP A 128 36.02 -7.31 -3.53
N TYR A 129 37.17 -7.70 -2.96
CA TYR A 129 38.24 -8.38 -3.69
C TYR A 129 37.85 -9.73 -4.33
N ASN A 130 36.83 -10.40 -3.79
CA ASN A 130 36.31 -11.67 -4.31
C ASN A 130 35.13 -11.50 -5.27
N CYS A 131 34.67 -10.27 -5.50
CA CYS A 131 33.60 -9.97 -6.43
C CYS A 131 34.10 -10.01 -7.89
N ALA A 132 33.66 -11.01 -8.66
CA ALA A 132 34.05 -11.15 -10.07
C ALA A 132 33.59 -9.97 -10.93
N TYR A 133 32.40 -9.42 -10.65
CA TYR A 133 31.89 -8.25 -11.35
C TYR A 133 32.74 -7.01 -11.08
N CYS A 134 33.13 -6.78 -9.83
CA CYS A 134 33.97 -5.66 -9.42
C CYS A 134 35.35 -5.74 -10.09
N ARG A 135 35.93 -6.95 -10.18
CA ARG A 135 37.18 -7.16 -10.95
C ARG A 135 37.01 -6.88 -12.44
N THR A 136 35.84 -7.21 -13.01
CA THR A 136 35.54 -6.98 -14.42
C THR A 136 35.31 -5.49 -14.71
N ALA A 137 34.74 -4.73 -13.77
CA ALA A 137 34.48 -3.30 -13.91
C ALA A 137 35.72 -2.41 -13.67
N MET A 138 36.75 -2.92 -13.00
CA MET A 138 37.95 -2.14 -12.65
C MET A 138 38.61 -1.43 -13.86
N PRO A 139 38.79 -2.06 -15.03
CA PRO A 139 39.34 -1.37 -16.21
C PRO A 139 38.46 -0.21 -16.69
N ASP A 140 37.14 -0.32 -16.58
CA ASP A 140 36.20 0.74 -16.98
C ASP A 140 36.32 1.96 -16.06
N LEU A 141 36.57 1.75 -14.75
CA LEU A 141 36.84 2.85 -13.81
C LEU A 141 38.14 3.58 -14.12
N VAL A 142 39.18 2.82 -14.47
CA VAL A 142 40.47 3.40 -14.86
C VAL A 142 40.30 4.24 -16.12
N ALA A 143 39.62 3.69 -17.14
CA ALA A 143 39.29 4.44 -18.35
C ALA A 143 38.47 5.70 -18.05
N LEU A 144 37.48 5.61 -17.13
CA LEU A 144 36.66 6.76 -16.76
C LEU A 144 37.48 7.88 -16.08
N VAL A 145 38.42 7.53 -15.21
CA VAL A 145 39.34 8.50 -14.58
C VAL A 145 40.30 9.11 -15.63
N ASP A 146 40.73 8.33 -16.62
CA ASP A 146 41.58 8.82 -17.71
C ASP A 146 40.81 9.75 -18.67
N GLU A 147 39.53 9.47 -18.92
CA GLU A 147 38.65 10.27 -19.79
C GLU A 147 38.18 11.58 -19.14
N ASP A 148 37.92 11.58 -17.82
CA ASP A 148 37.50 12.75 -17.06
C ASP A 148 38.54 13.14 -15.98
N PRO A 149 39.45 14.09 -16.27
CA PRO A 149 40.48 14.51 -15.31
C PRO A 149 39.91 15.30 -14.13
N ASN A 150 38.64 15.71 -14.16
CA ASN A 150 37.96 16.34 -13.02
C ASN A 150 37.21 15.32 -12.16
N LEU A 151 37.24 14.03 -12.48
CA LEU A 151 36.60 13.00 -11.68
C LEU A 151 37.38 12.73 -10.38
N ARG A 152 36.66 12.73 -9.26
CA ARG A 152 37.11 12.21 -7.97
C ARG A 152 36.57 10.80 -7.76
N LEU A 153 37.42 9.78 -7.88
CA LEU A 153 37.03 8.39 -7.61
C LEU A 153 37.41 8.01 -6.17
N VAL A 154 36.43 7.60 -5.37
CA VAL A 154 36.62 7.10 -4.00
C VAL A 154 36.40 5.59 -3.99
N LEU A 155 37.45 4.84 -3.70
CA LEU A 155 37.40 3.39 -3.61
C LEU A 155 37.15 2.97 -2.15
N ARG A 156 36.01 2.35 -1.90
CA ARG A 156 35.52 1.97 -0.58
C ARG A 156 35.42 0.44 -0.43
N GLN A 157 36.10 -0.07 0.58
CA GLN A 157 36.05 -1.50 0.91
C GLN A 157 34.66 -1.90 1.41
N PHE A 158 34.06 -2.93 0.80
CA PHE A 158 32.79 -3.51 1.20
C PHE A 158 32.85 -5.05 1.18
N PRO A 159 33.61 -5.67 2.11
CA PRO A 159 33.89 -7.11 2.09
C PRO A 159 32.70 -7.93 2.62
N ILE A 160 31.81 -8.35 1.73
CA ILE A 160 30.57 -9.08 2.07
C ILE A 160 30.56 -10.55 1.65
N LEU A 161 31.51 -10.98 0.80
CA LEU A 161 31.41 -12.27 0.12
C LEU A 161 32.11 -13.42 0.85
N SER A 162 33.23 -13.16 1.54
CA SER A 162 33.96 -14.20 2.25
C SER A 162 34.90 -13.65 3.32
N GLN A 163 35.46 -14.55 4.15
CA GLN A 163 36.50 -14.18 5.11
C GLN A 163 37.75 -13.62 4.41
N GLY A 164 38.12 -14.19 3.26
CA GLY A 164 39.23 -13.68 2.45
C GLY A 164 38.97 -12.26 1.94
N SER A 165 37.71 -11.88 1.71
CA SER A 165 37.35 -10.49 1.37
C SER A 165 37.69 -9.54 2.52
N VAL A 166 37.34 -9.95 3.75
CA VAL A 166 37.58 -9.15 4.95
C VAL A 166 39.08 -8.98 5.20
N ASP A 167 39.85 -10.05 5.04
CA ASP A 167 41.30 -10.01 5.28
C ASP A 167 42.02 -9.16 4.22
N ALA A 168 41.62 -9.27 2.95
CA ALA A 168 42.11 -8.39 1.89
C ALA A 168 41.72 -6.93 2.12
N ALA A 169 40.48 -6.65 2.54
CA ALA A 169 40.02 -5.30 2.87
C ALA A 169 40.82 -4.68 4.01
N LYS A 170 41.16 -5.43 5.07
CA LYS A 170 42.02 -4.93 6.15
C LYS A 170 43.40 -4.51 5.63
N VAL A 171 44.01 -5.32 4.76
CA VAL A 171 45.29 -4.97 4.14
C VAL A 171 45.14 -3.72 3.27
N GLY A 172 44.09 -3.64 2.46
CA GLY A 172 43.82 -2.47 1.62
C GLY A 172 43.66 -1.18 2.44
N VAL A 173 42.86 -1.20 3.50
CA VAL A 173 42.69 -0.05 4.42
C VAL A 173 44.03 0.34 5.06
N LEU A 174 44.82 -0.64 5.52
CA LEU A 174 46.12 -0.38 6.14
C LEU A 174 47.08 0.31 5.17
N VAL A 175 47.13 -0.15 3.91
CA VAL A 175 47.96 0.47 2.87
C VAL A 175 47.55 1.92 2.64
N VAL A 176 46.26 2.20 2.56
CA VAL A 176 45.74 3.56 2.38
C VAL A 176 46.17 4.45 3.54
N LEU A 177 45.95 4.01 4.78
CA LEU A 177 46.30 4.78 5.98
C LEU A 177 47.79 5.15 5.99
N ILE A 178 48.67 4.16 5.78
CA ILE A 178 50.12 4.37 5.75
C ILE A 178 50.52 5.33 4.62
N ALA A 179 49.90 5.22 3.44
CA ALA A 179 50.21 6.07 2.30
C ALA A 179 49.78 7.53 2.49
N THR A 180 48.77 7.78 3.34
CA THR A 180 48.23 9.13 3.60
C THR A 180 48.82 9.82 4.84
N GLU A 181 49.59 9.12 5.67
CA GLU A 181 50.25 9.66 6.87
C GLU A 181 51.60 10.37 6.59
N ASN A 182 52.06 10.37 5.34
CA ASN A 182 53.37 10.90 4.91
C ASN A 182 53.21 11.93 3.79
#